data_AF-A0A7K8LBI5-F1
#
_entry.id   AF-A0A7K8LBI5-F1
#
_cell.length_a   1.000
_cell.length_b   1.000
_cell.length_c   1.000
_cell.angle_alpha   90.00
_cell.angle_beta   90.00
_cell.angle_gamma   90.00
#
_symmetry.space_group_name_H-M   'P 1'
#
loop_
_entity.id
_entity.type
_entity.pdbx_description
1 polymer ?
#
loop_
_entity_poly.entity_id
_entity_poly.type
_entity_poly.pdbx_seq_one_letter_code
_entity_poly.pdbx_strand_id
1 'polypeptide(L)'
;VSKQILEQVLQELQPLCTMEQRFIEEFFQLSQDPADPQVLEVSVGTMSSPPVRPFPFNSLLFFFFFKRPAEPTTQLLSEIFSCLEPELKAFLEVCNKVHPFGCLQVLVTLSDSIFEMWGSSSALPSSFLNSVLGNMLLLAKSSFNKCIGTLCKEIEEVKVPSKTKGGILPSVSHFEEFVNFSEEVFRTARRRGELDKAHLRLAGSVFSSINSLSSASLKVNTDMVMMENFHHIHCFLCQKKIQCLEGTKREAKQRYSEHMEKYITQYLGQPLEKLNHFFEGVKARLAQGVKEEEVSFQLAYSKQELRKVIEKYPGKEVKRALETLYRKIHKYLSPEENLLPVVWRAMEQEFLRQYQEFEDLIQRCYVGSGIAMDFTMEDLLSYFNSITRSN
;
A
#
# COMPACT_ATOMS: atom_id res chain seq x y z
N VAL A 1 7.64 -11.74 24.54
CA VAL A 1 6.90 -12.26 25.71
C VAL A 1 5.69 -13.07 25.28
N SER A 2 4.66 -12.49 24.64
CA SER A 2 3.46 -13.20 24.15
C SER A 2 3.78 -14.44 23.29
N LYS A 3 4.64 -14.30 22.27
CA LYS A 3 5.07 -15.40 21.39
C LYS A 3 5.67 -16.57 22.18
N GLN A 4 6.68 -16.31 23.00
CA GLN A 4 7.39 -17.35 23.78
C GLN A 4 6.47 -18.07 24.76
N ILE A 5 5.56 -17.34 25.42
CA ILE A 5 4.60 -17.95 26.34
C ILE A 5 3.61 -18.83 25.58
N LEU A 6 3.11 -18.39 24.42
CA LEU A 6 2.22 -19.20 23.59
C LEU A 6 2.92 -20.47 23.07
N GLU A 7 4.16 -20.37 22.61
CA GLU A 7 4.96 -21.53 22.19
C GLU A 7 5.14 -22.52 23.34
N GLN A 8 5.49 -22.03 24.53
CA GLN A 8 5.66 -22.87 25.72
C GLN A 8 4.36 -23.56 26.13
N VAL A 9 3.24 -22.84 26.19
CA VAL A 9 1.92 -23.43 26.50
C VAL A 9 1.56 -24.53 25.51
N LEU A 10 1.79 -24.31 24.22
CA LEU A 10 1.51 -25.32 23.19
C LEU A 10 2.43 -26.54 23.32
N GLN A 11 3.71 -26.34 23.62
CA GLN A 11 4.69 -27.41 23.83
C GLN A 11 4.35 -28.29 25.05
N GLU A 12 3.84 -27.71 26.13
CA GLU A 12 3.46 -28.45 27.34
C GLU A 12 2.10 -29.16 27.18
N LEU A 13 1.14 -28.57 26.45
CA LEU A 13 -0.17 -29.18 26.21
C LEU A 13 -0.09 -30.42 25.32
N GLN A 14 0.82 -30.43 24.33
CA GLN A 14 0.94 -31.53 23.39
C GLN A 14 1.18 -32.90 24.04
N PRO A 15 2.23 -33.10 24.88
CA PRO A 15 2.49 -34.40 25.50
C PRO A 15 1.38 -34.82 26.45
N LEU A 16 0.76 -33.88 27.18
CA LEU A 16 -0.32 -34.19 28.13
C LEU A 16 -1.55 -34.77 27.42
N CYS A 17 -2.05 -34.07 26.39
CA CYS A 17 -3.20 -34.56 25.63
C CYS A 17 -2.87 -35.85 24.85
N THR A 18 -1.64 -36.00 24.37
CA THR A 18 -1.22 -37.20 23.63
C THR A 18 -1.09 -38.42 24.55
N MET A 19 -0.55 -38.27 25.76
CA MET A 19 -0.47 -39.34 26.74
C MET A 19 -1.86 -39.80 27.19
N GLU A 20 -2.75 -38.86 27.51
CA GLU A 20 -4.11 -39.19 27.95
C GLU A 20 -4.90 -39.88 26.83
N GLN A 21 -4.75 -39.41 25.58
CA GLN A 21 -5.38 -40.06 24.44
C GLN A 21 -4.90 -41.51 24.27
N ARG A 22 -3.59 -41.75 24.34
CA ARG A 22 -3.04 -43.12 24.27
C ARG A 22 -3.51 -43.99 25.43
N PHE A 23 -3.56 -43.44 26.64
CA PHE A 23 -4.05 -44.15 27.81
C PHE A 23 -5.51 -44.60 27.62
N ILE A 24 -6.40 -43.74 27.13
CA ILE A 24 -7.80 -44.08 26.87
C ILE A 24 -7.92 -45.14 25.76
N GLU A 25 -7.16 -44.97 24.67
CA GLU A 25 -7.14 -45.93 23.56
C GLU A 25 -6.68 -47.32 24.02
N GLU A 26 -5.61 -47.40 24.81
CA GLU A 26 -5.06 -48.65 25.35
C GLU A 26 -5.95 -49.26 26.45
N PHE A 27 -6.40 -48.47 27.42
CA PHE A 27 -7.17 -48.94 28.58
C PHE A 27 -8.53 -49.50 28.19
N PHE A 28 -9.24 -48.83 27.26
CA PHE A 28 -10.55 -49.25 26.80
C PHE A 28 -10.49 -50.15 25.54
N GLN A 29 -9.28 -50.49 25.05
CA GLN A 29 -9.07 -51.26 23.82
C GLN A 29 -9.82 -50.71 22.59
N LEU A 30 -10.02 -49.39 22.54
CA LEU A 30 -10.80 -48.72 21.48
C LEU A 30 -10.11 -48.77 20.11
N SER A 31 -8.84 -49.20 20.07
CA SER A 31 -8.06 -49.42 18.86
C SER A 31 -8.25 -50.82 18.23
N GLN A 32 -8.97 -51.74 18.87
CA GLN A 32 -9.21 -53.09 18.34
C GLN A 32 -10.55 -53.17 17.61
N ASP A 33 -10.50 -53.21 16.29
CA ASP A 33 -11.60 -53.71 15.46
C ASP A 33 -11.79 -55.21 15.77
N PRO A 34 -12.97 -55.69 16.20
CA PRO A 34 -13.17 -57.10 16.59
C PRO A 34 -13.17 -58.08 15.40
N ALA A 35 -12.65 -57.70 14.23
CA ALA A 35 -12.76 -58.43 12.98
C ALA A 35 -11.41 -58.82 12.33
N ASP A 36 -10.35 -59.06 13.10
CA ASP A 36 -9.11 -59.61 12.52
C ASP A 36 -8.55 -60.80 13.32
N PRO A 37 -8.85 -62.05 12.91
CA PRO A 37 -8.03 -63.20 13.26
C PRO A 37 -6.94 -63.42 12.19
N GLN A 38 -5.70 -63.13 12.58
CA GLN A 38 -4.46 -63.80 12.19
C GLN A 38 -4.09 -63.97 10.70
N VAL A 39 -2.93 -63.38 10.37
CA VAL A 39 -1.85 -63.94 9.51
C VAL A 39 -2.20 -64.30 8.07
N LEU A 40 -1.72 -63.51 7.10
CA LEU A 40 -0.87 -64.03 6.00
C LEU A 40 -0.26 -62.89 5.17
N GLU A 41 1.07 -62.91 5.05
CA GLU A 41 1.84 -62.18 4.04
C GLU A 41 1.33 -62.48 2.63
N VAL A 42 1.06 -61.46 1.79
CA VAL A 42 1.26 -61.55 0.32
C VAL A 42 1.62 -60.18 -0.28
N SER A 43 2.86 -60.11 -0.75
CA SER A 43 3.41 -59.47 -1.95
C SER A 43 3.12 -58.02 -2.36
N VAL A 44 4.25 -57.30 -2.45
CA VAL A 44 4.51 -56.05 -3.16
C VAL A 44 4.03 -56.11 -4.62
N GLY A 45 3.15 -55.17 -4.99
CA GLY A 45 2.74 -54.89 -6.37
C GLY A 45 2.84 -53.40 -6.68
N THR A 46 3.94 -53.02 -7.32
CA THR A 46 4.26 -51.68 -7.82
C THR A 46 3.19 -51.16 -8.77
N MET A 47 2.52 -50.04 -8.44
CA MET A 47 1.84 -49.19 -9.43
C MET A 47 1.88 -47.70 -9.04
N SER A 48 2.74 -46.98 -9.77
CA SER A 48 2.56 -45.64 -10.36
C SER A 48 1.84 -44.54 -9.57
N SER A 49 2.64 -43.54 -9.18
CA SER A 49 2.27 -42.21 -8.67
C SER A 49 1.49 -41.36 -9.70
N PRO A 50 0.47 -40.57 -9.28
CA PRO A 50 0.02 -39.40 -10.02
C PRO A 50 0.63 -38.10 -9.45
N PRO A 51 0.61 -36.99 -10.22
CA PRO A 51 1.53 -35.88 -10.04
C PRO A 51 1.15 -34.94 -8.89
N VAL A 52 2.16 -34.44 -8.19
CA VAL A 52 2.08 -33.39 -7.19
C VAL A 52 1.63 -32.08 -7.84
N ARG A 53 0.33 -31.74 -7.71
CA ARG A 53 -0.15 -30.37 -7.85
C ARG A 53 -0.15 -29.71 -6.46
N PRO A 54 0.22 -28.43 -6.32
CA PRO A 54 0.09 -27.73 -5.05
C PRO A 54 -1.40 -27.43 -4.81
N PHE A 55 -2.09 -28.36 -4.15
CA PHE A 55 -3.43 -28.10 -3.64
C PHE A 55 -3.35 -27.06 -2.51
N PRO A 56 -4.26 -26.05 -2.47
CA PRO A 56 -4.30 -25.13 -1.36
C PRO A 56 -4.64 -25.90 -0.08
N PHE A 57 -3.68 -25.97 0.85
CA PHE A 57 -3.77 -26.76 2.09
C PHE A 57 -4.95 -26.36 2.98
N ASN A 58 -5.55 -25.17 2.78
CA ASN A 58 -6.81 -24.79 3.43
C ASN A 58 -7.93 -25.82 3.15
N SER A 59 -7.95 -26.45 1.98
CA SER A 59 -8.93 -27.47 1.64
C SER A 59 -8.62 -28.82 2.27
N LEU A 60 -7.33 -29.20 2.39
CA LEU A 60 -6.89 -30.42 3.08
C LEU A 60 -7.06 -30.33 4.61
N LEU A 61 -6.67 -29.22 5.22
CA LEU A 61 -6.95 -28.91 6.63
C LEU A 61 -8.45 -29.00 6.91
N PHE A 62 -9.26 -28.30 6.12
CA PHE A 62 -10.72 -28.31 6.28
C PHE A 62 -11.31 -29.72 6.07
N PHE A 63 -10.76 -30.49 5.13
CA PHE A 63 -11.21 -31.84 4.84
C PHE A 63 -10.83 -32.85 5.94
N PHE A 64 -9.64 -32.75 6.53
CA PHE A 64 -9.22 -33.61 7.63
C PHE A 64 -9.92 -33.25 8.95
N PHE A 65 -10.27 -31.98 9.17
CA PHE A 65 -10.92 -31.52 10.40
C PHE A 65 -12.40 -31.85 10.51
N PHE A 66 -13.13 -31.89 9.39
CA PHE A 66 -14.60 -31.93 9.42
C PHE A 66 -15.22 -33.25 8.96
N LYS A 67 -14.42 -34.28 8.62
CA LYS A 67 -14.93 -35.45 7.89
C LYS A 67 -14.68 -36.83 8.52
N ARG A 68 -14.80 -36.98 9.85
CA ARG A 68 -15.10 -38.28 10.49
C ARG A 68 -16.03 -38.11 11.70
N PRO A 69 -16.98 -39.05 11.93
CA PRO A 69 -17.75 -39.08 13.18
C PRO A 69 -16.79 -39.25 14.37
N ALA A 70 -17.07 -38.56 15.48
CA ALA A 70 -16.23 -38.57 16.66
C ALA A 70 -16.01 -40.01 17.15
N GLU A 71 -14.76 -40.47 17.15
CA GLU A 71 -14.37 -41.69 17.83
C GLU A 71 -14.72 -41.54 19.33
N PRO A 72 -15.18 -42.59 20.02
CA PRO A 72 -15.55 -42.54 21.44
C PRO A 72 -14.45 -41.94 22.32
N THR A 73 -13.19 -42.14 21.93
CA THR A 73 -12.00 -41.51 22.52
C THR A 73 -12.05 -39.97 22.52
N THR A 74 -12.52 -39.36 21.42
CA THR A 74 -12.57 -37.89 21.29
C THR A 74 -13.65 -37.29 22.18
N GLN A 75 -14.78 -37.99 22.38
CA GLN A 75 -15.84 -37.55 23.27
C GLN A 75 -15.38 -37.62 24.73
N LEU A 76 -14.76 -38.72 25.16
CA LEU A 76 -14.25 -38.85 26.53
C LEU A 76 -13.16 -37.81 26.83
N LEU A 77 -12.23 -37.58 25.89
CA LEU A 77 -11.22 -36.53 26.00
C LEU A 77 -11.84 -35.13 26.08
N SER A 78 -12.95 -34.88 25.38
CA SER A 78 -13.65 -33.59 25.46
C SER A 78 -14.30 -33.34 26.82
N GLU A 79 -14.68 -34.39 27.54
CA GLU A 79 -15.18 -34.27 28.92
C GLU A 79 -14.03 -34.04 29.90
N ILE A 80 -12.97 -34.85 29.82
CA ILE A 80 -11.77 -34.75 30.67
C ILE A 80 -11.10 -33.38 30.52
N PHE A 81 -10.94 -32.91 29.28
CA PHE A 81 -10.33 -31.62 28.96
C PHE A 81 -11.36 -30.55 28.59
N SER A 82 -12.55 -30.61 29.19
CA SER A 82 -13.65 -29.65 28.90
C SER A 82 -13.28 -28.19 29.15
N CYS A 83 -12.32 -27.91 30.03
CA CYS A 83 -11.80 -26.56 30.28
C CYS A 83 -10.74 -26.09 29.26
N LEU A 84 -10.14 -27.00 28.48
CA LEU A 84 -8.98 -26.67 27.65
C LEU A 84 -9.32 -25.64 26.57
N GLU A 85 -10.40 -25.89 25.81
CA GLU A 85 -10.82 -24.99 24.73
C GLU A 85 -11.21 -23.58 25.23
N PRO A 86 -12.06 -23.42 26.28
CA PRO A 86 -12.40 -22.08 26.78
C PRO A 86 -11.23 -21.33 27.41
N GLU A 87 -10.35 -22.02 28.17
CA GLU A 87 -9.18 -21.38 28.78
C GLU A 87 -8.15 -20.97 27.73
N LEU A 88 -7.89 -21.83 26.73
CA LEU A 88 -6.98 -21.49 25.64
C LEU A 88 -7.53 -20.31 24.83
N LYS A 89 -8.83 -20.25 24.58
CA LYS A 89 -9.49 -19.09 23.97
C LYS A 89 -9.30 -17.82 24.79
N ALA A 90 -9.51 -17.86 26.10
CA ALA A 90 -9.30 -16.72 26.99
C ALA A 90 -7.83 -16.26 26.98
N PHE A 91 -6.89 -17.20 26.98
CA PHE A 91 -5.46 -16.93 26.88
C PHE A 91 -5.07 -16.26 25.56
N LEU A 92 -5.60 -16.72 24.43
CA LEU A 92 -5.37 -16.08 23.13
C LEU A 92 -5.91 -14.64 23.08
N GLU A 93 -7.05 -14.39 23.71
CA GLU A 93 -7.60 -13.02 23.84
C GLU A 93 -6.69 -12.10 24.66
N VAL A 94 -6.05 -12.62 25.73
CA VAL A 94 -5.04 -11.86 26.48
C VAL A 94 -3.84 -11.57 25.60
N CYS A 95 -3.33 -12.57 24.86
CA CYS A 95 -2.21 -12.38 23.95
C CYS A 95 -2.51 -11.35 22.85
N ASN A 96 -3.72 -11.34 22.31
CA ASN A 96 -4.17 -10.38 21.31
C ASN A 96 -4.13 -8.93 21.82
N LYS A 97 -4.34 -8.71 23.12
CA LYS A 97 -4.42 -7.36 23.73
C LYS A 97 -3.06 -6.76 24.11
N VAL A 98 -1.98 -7.53 24.07
CA VAL A 98 -0.63 -7.05 24.45
C VAL A 98 -0.11 -5.95 23.52
N HIS A 99 -0.52 -5.99 22.25
CA HIS A 99 -0.11 -5.03 21.22
C HIS A 99 -1.28 -4.77 20.27
N PRO A 100 -1.42 -3.57 19.65
CA PRO A 100 -2.48 -3.30 18.67
C PRO A 100 -2.57 -4.33 17.54
N PHE A 101 -1.42 -4.89 17.16
CA PHE A 101 -1.29 -5.95 16.14
C PHE A 101 -0.99 -7.34 16.75
N GLY A 102 -1.31 -7.57 18.02
CA GLY A 102 -0.99 -8.81 18.75
C GLY A 102 -1.58 -10.06 18.10
N CYS A 103 -2.73 -9.93 17.43
CA CYS A 103 -3.36 -11.01 16.67
C CYS A 103 -2.50 -11.57 15.53
N LEU A 104 -1.58 -10.80 14.96
CA LEU A 104 -0.63 -11.28 13.96
C LEU A 104 0.37 -12.26 14.58
N GLN A 105 0.89 -11.91 15.76
CA GLN A 105 1.82 -12.77 16.49
C GLN A 105 1.15 -14.07 16.90
N VAL A 106 -0.07 -14.00 17.42
CA VAL A 106 -0.86 -15.19 17.78
C VAL A 106 -1.09 -16.08 16.56
N LEU A 107 -1.52 -15.51 15.43
CA LEU A 107 -1.78 -16.27 14.21
C LEU A 107 -0.54 -17.00 13.69
N VAL A 108 0.60 -16.29 13.57
CA VAL A 108 1.85 -16.88 13.08
C VAL A 108 2.33 -17.98 14.02
N THR A 109 2.40 -17.67 15.31
CA THR A 109 2.93 -18.59 16.32
C THR A 109 2.10 -19.88 16.37
N LEU A 110 0.76 -19.75 16.37
CA LEU A 110 -0.13 -20.89 16.39
C LEU A 110 -0.05 -21.69 15.07
N SER A 111 0.00 -21.00 13.92
CA SER A 111 0.15 -21.64 12.61
C SER A 111 1.44 -22.45 12.51
N ASP A 112 2.56 -21.88 12.94
CA ASP A 112 3.88 -22.50 12.84
C ASP A 112 4.01 -23.65 13.84
N SER A 113 3.54 -23.46 15.09
CA SER A 113 3.54 -24.53 16.11
C SER A 113 2.73 -25.75 15.66
N ILE A 114 1.51 -25.52 15.17
CA ILE A 114 0.66 -26.59 14.63
C ILE A 114 1.34 -27.33 13.46
N PHE A 115 2.04 -26.58 12.60
CA PHE A 115 2.73 -27.17 11.47
C PHE A 115 3.91 -28.05 11.89
N GLU A 116 4.76 -27.59 12.83
CA GLU A 116 5.88 -28.38 13.37
C GLU A 116 5.38 -29.67 14.06
N MET A 117 4.28 -29.56 14.81
CA MET A 117 3.66 -30.70 15.49
C MET A 117 3.17 -31.79 14.52
N TRP A 118 2.65 -31.40 13.35
CA TRP A 118 2.10 -32.34 12.38
C TRP A 118 3.07 -32.80 11.30
N GLY A 119 4.07 -31.98 10.96
CA GLY A 119 5.10 -32.34 9.98
C GLY A 119 6.00 -33.50 10.41
N SER A 120 6.02 -33.82 11.71
CA SER A 120 6.89 -34.83 12.31
C SER A 120 6.25 -36.22 12.42
N SER A 121 4.95 -36.38 12.16
CA SER A 121 4.24 -37.66 12.33
C SER A 121 3.56 -38.11 11.03
N SER A 122 4.14 -39.10 10.35
CA SER A 122 3.54 -39.77 9.18
C SER A 122 2.33 -40.64 9.53
N ALA A 123 1.93 -40.69 10.79
CA ALA A 123 0.71 -41.33 11.25
C ALA A 123 -0.10 -40.31 12.06
N LEU A 124 -1.25 -39.92 11.52
CA LEU A 124 -2.29 -39.21 12.25
C LEU A 124 -3.38 -40.23 12.60
N PRO A 125 -3.57 -40.59 13.87
CA PRO A 125 -4.91 -40.65 14.42
C PRO A 125 -5.40 -39.20 14.51
N SER A 126 -6.62 -38.92 14.07
CA SER A 126 -7.29 -37.63 14.32
C SER A 126 -7.40 -37.41 15.83
N SER A 127 -6.44 -36.68 16.42
CA SER A 127 -6.37 -36.47 17.87
C SER A 127 -7.32 -35.36 18.32
N PHE A 128 -7.85 -35.51 19.53
CA PHE A 128 -8.66 -34.48 20.21
C PHE A 128 -7.95 -33.12 20.20
N LEU A 129 -6.65 -33.11 20.50
CA LEU A 129 -5.84 -31.89 20.51
C LEU A 129 -5.80 -31.20 19.14
N ASN A 130 -5.70 -31.96 18.04
CA ASN A 130 -5.70 -31.37 16.71
C ASN A 130 -7.00 -30.61 16.46
N SER A 131 -8.15 -31.17 16.86
CA SER A 131 -9.45 -30.51 16.74
C SER A 131 -9.49 -29.18 17.50
N VAL A 132 -9.06 -29.19 18.78
CA VAL A 132 -8.99 -27.98 19.62
C VAL A 132 -8.07 -26.92 19.01
N LEU A 133 -6.86 -27.32 18.58
CA LEU A 133 -5.90 -26.40 17.95
C LEU A 133 -6.40 -25.87 16.60
N GLY A 134 -7.16 -26.68 15.85
CA GLY A 134 -7.87 -26.27 14.64
C GLY A 134 -8.88 -25.16 14.92
N ASN A 135 -9.71 -25.32 15.95
CA ASN A 135 -10.66 -24.30 16.41
C ASN A 135 -9.95 -23.01 16.84
N MET A 136 -8.85 -23.12 17.60
CA MET A 136 -8.03 -21.97 17.99
C MET A 136 -7.42 -21.25 16.80
N LEU A 137 -6.96 -21.99 15.78
CA LEU A 137 -6.41 -21.39 14.57
C LEU A 137 -7.49 -20.66 13.77
N LEU A 138 -8.72 -21.18 13.71
CA LEU A 138 -9.85 -20.49 13.11
C LEU A 138 -10.19 -19.20 13.87
N LEU A 139 -10.17 -19.24 15.20
CA LEU A 139 -10.37 -18.05 16.02
C LEU A 139 -9.28 -17.00 15.77
N ALA A 140 -8.00 -17.40 15.77
CA ALA A 140 -6.88 -16.51 15.50
C ALA A 140 -6.99 -15.85 14.11
N LYS A 141 -7.38 -16.62 13.09
CA LYS A 141 -7.65 -16.10 11.74
C LYS A 141 -8.83 -15.11 11.73
N SER A 142 -9.89 -15.40 12.46
CA SER A 142 -11.04 -14.51 12.60
C SER A 142 -10.63 -13.18 13.26
N SER A 143 -9.85 -13.23 14.34
CA SER A 143 -9.32 -12.05 15.03
C SER A 143 -8.38 -11.23 14.16
N PHE A 144 -7.51 -11.89 13.38
CA PHE A 144 -6.68 -11.23 12.36
C PHE A 144 -7.54 -10.49 11.33
N ASN A 145 -8.50 -11.18 10.70
CA ASN A 145 -9.37 -10.58 9.68
C ASN A 145 -10.19 -9.42 10.24
N LYS A 146 -10.66 -9.53 11.49
CA LYS A 146 -11.35 -8.46 12.20
C LYS A 146 -10.44 -7.25 12.40
N CYS A 147 -9.21 -7.46 12.85
CA CYS A 147 -8.21 -6.39 13.01
C CYS A 147 -7.96 -5.64 11.70
N ILE A 148 -7.72 -6.36 10.60
CA ILE A 148 -7.52 -5.74 9.27
C ILE A 148 -8.77 -4.96 8.83
N GLY A 149 -9.96 -5.52 9.05
CA GLY A 149 -11.22 -4.85 8.74
C GLY A 149 -11.41 -3.55 9.53
N THR A 150 -11.07 -3.56 10.82
CA THR A 150 -11.10 -2.36 11.67
C THR A 150 -10.12 -1.31 11.18
N LEU A 151 -8.87 -1.67 10.88
CA LEU A 151 -7.86 -0.74 10.36
C LEU A 151 -8.28 -0.09 9.04
N CYS A 152 -8.84 -0.89 8.11
CA CYS A 152 -9.35 -0.36 6.84
C CYS A 152 -10.48 0.66 7.07
N LYS A 153 -11.41 0.33 7.97
CA LYS A 153 -12.54 1.21 8.32
C LYS A 153 -12.06 2.50 8.98
N GLU A 154 -11.11 2.43 9.89
CA GLU A 154 -10.51 3.61 10.53
C GLU A 154 -9.85 4.52 9.50
N ILE A 155 -9.11 3.95 8.53
CA ILE A 155 -8.49 4.71 7.43
C ILE A 155 -9.53 5.42 6.54
N GLU A 156 -10.67 4.77 6.30
CA GLU A 156 -11.75 5.31 5.47
C GLU A 156 -12.62 6.35 6.20
N GLU A 157 -12.81 6.19 7.52
CA GLU A 157 -13.65 7.08 8.35
C GLU A 157 -12.89 8.32 8.86
N VAL A 158 -11.56 8.28 8.94
CA VAL A 158 -10.74 9.42 9.36
C VAL A 158 -10.82 10.51 8.29
N LYS A 159 -11.70 11.48 8.55
CA LYS A 159 -11.74 12.73 7.80
C LYS A 159 -10.44 13.50 8.07
N VAL A 160 -9.68 13.76 7.00
CA VAL A 160 -8.45 14.54 7.10
C VAL A 160 -8.77 15.91 7.72
N PRO A 161 -8.10 16.30 8.82
CA PRO A 161 -8.36 17.57 9.47
C PRO A 161 -8.18 18.71 8.46
N SER A 162 -9.14 19.63 8.36
CA SER A 162 -9.08 20.75 7.40
C SER A 162 -7.90 21.72 7.64
N LYS A 163 -7.19 21.54 8.76
CA LYS A 163 -6.02 22.33 9.18
C LYS A 163 -4.68 21.66 8.88
N THR A 164 -4.66 20.47 8.26
CA THR A 164 -3.41 19.77 7.96
C THR A 164 -2.61 20.61 6.95
N LYS A 165 -1.53 21.23 7.41
CA LYS A 165 -0.66 22.10 6.60
C LYS A 165 0.31 21.23 5.81
N GLY A 166 -0.17 20.56 4.75
CA GLY A 166 0.67 19.62 3.99
C GLY A 166 1.17 18.44 4.86
N GLY A 167 1.98 17.57 4.28
CA GLY A 167 2.64 16.46 4.98
C GLY A 167 2.00 15.09 4.82
N ILE A 168 2.65 14.12 5.47
CA ILE A 168 2.24 12.72 5.45
C ILE A 168 0.95 12.53 6.26
N LEU A 169 -0.03 11.90 5.64
CA LEU A 169 -1.33 11.64 6.26
C LEU A 169 -1.19 10.55 7.33
N PRO A 170 -1.97 10.63 8.42
CA PRO A 170 -1.98 9.59 9.46
C PRO A 170 -2.30 8.19 8.90
N SER A 171 -3.15 8.09 7.88
CA SER A 171 -3.45 6.82 7.21
C SER A 171 -2.23 6.17 6.58
N VAL A 172 -1.29 6.98 6.06
CA VAL A 172 -0.03 6.51 5.49
C VAL A 172 0.91 6.05 6.60
N SER A 173 1.09 6.85 7.66
CA SER A 173 1.93 6.46 8.80
C SER A 173 1.45 5.17 9.47
N HIS A 174 0.14 5.01 9.69
CA HIS A 174 -0.42 3.77 10.24
C HIS A 174 -0.21 2.55 9.33
N PHE A 175 -0.24 2.75 8.00
CA PHE A 175 0.09 1.70 7.05
C PHE A 175 1.56 1.28 7.17
N GLU A 176 2.48 2.22 7.31
CA GLU A 176 3.89 1.90 7.53
C GLU A 176 4.11 1.13 8.83
N GLU A 177 3.50 1.57 9.93
CA GLU A 177 3.56 0.88 11.22
C GLU A 177 3.07 -0.57 11.11
N PHE A 178 1.92 -0.77 10.45
CA PHE A 178 1.39 -2.10 10.20
C PHE A 178 2.34 -2.95 9.35
N VAL A 179 2.83 -2.41 8.23
CA VAL A 179 3.74 -3.15 7.33
C VAL A 179 5.03 -3.51 8.05
N ASN A 180 5.64 -2.57 8.78
CA ASN A 180 6.85 -2.79 9.56
C ASN A 180 6.67 -3.91 10.58
N PHE A 181 5.61 -3.81 11.39
CA PHE A 181 5.35 -4.81 12.43
C PHE A 181 5.00 -6.17 11.84
N SER A 182 4.17 -6.20 10.80
CA SER A 182 3.73 -7.46 10.20
C SER A 182 4.85 -8.19 9.47
N GLU A 183 5.71 -7.48 8.73
CA GLU A 183 6.90 -8.06 8.09
C GLU A 183 7.92 -8.57 9.12
N GLU A 184 8.07 -7.88 10.26
CA GLU A 184 8.90 -8.34 11.38
C GLU A 184 8.40 -9.68 11.93
N VAL A 185 7.10 -9.76 12.22
CA VAL A 185 6.46 -10.94 12.81
C VAL A 185 6.44 -12.12 11.84
N PHE A 186 6.23 -11.88 10.55
CA PHE A 186 6.17 -12.91 9.52
C PHE A 186 7.52 -13.20 8.86
N ARG A 187 8.63 -12.60 9.31
CA ARG A 187 9.96 -12.78 8.71
C ARG A 187 10.33 -14.25 8.52
N THR A 188 10.04 -15.09 9.51
CA THR A 188 10.34 -16.53 9.49
C THR A 188 9.10 -17.39 9.22
N ALA A 189 7.94 -16.77 8.97
CA ALA A 189 6.69 -17.50 8.79
C ALA A 189 6.71 -18.25 7.46
N ARG A 190 6.39 -19.56 7.51
CA ARG A 190 6.37 -20.40 6.29
C ARG A 190 5.18 -20.08 5.37
N ARG A 191 4.11 -19.47 5.91
CA ARG A 191 2.86 -19.17 5.19
C ARG A 191 2.52 -17.69 5.28
N ARG A 192 2.56 -17.01 4.13
CA ARG A 192 2.33 -15.57 4.02
C ARG A 192 1.02 -15.16 3.34
N GLY A 193 0.26 -16.10 2.78
CA GLY A 193 -0.89 -15.77 1.92
C GLY A 193 -1.98 -14.90 2.58
N GLU A 194 -2.19 -15.02 3.89
CA GLU A 194 -3.15 -14.15 4.60
C GLU A 194 -2.58 -12.75 4.88
N LEU A 195 -1.26 -12.67 5.12
CA LEU A 195 -0.57 -11.38 5.27
C LEU A 195 -0.57 -10.61 3.95
N ASP A 196 -0.22 -11.27 2.84
CA ASP A 196 -0.14 -10.61 1.54
C ASP A 196 -1.51 -10.04 1.10
N LYS A 197 -2.60 -10.76 1.38
CA LYS A 197 -3.97 -10.25 1.19
C LYS A 197 -4.26 -9.04 2.08
N ALA A 198 -3.83 -9.07 3.34
CA ALA A 198 -4.04 -7.98 4.27
C ALA A 198 -3.26 -6.73 3.85
N HIS A 199 -2.00 -6.87 3.41
CA HIS A 199 -1.19 -5.78 2.85
C HIS A 199 -1.87 -5.12 1.66
N LEU A 200 -2.31 -5.92 0.69
CA LEU A 200 -3.01 -5.42 -0.50
C LEU A 200 -4.30 -4.69 -0.14
N ARG A 201 -5.10 -5.26 0.78
CA ARG A 201 -6.35 -4.65 1.23
C ARG A 201 -6.11 -3.31 1.92
N LEU A 202 -5.16 -3.27 2.86
CA LEU A 202 -4.85 -2.05 3.62
C LEU A 202 -4.28 -0.96 2.70
N ALA A 203 -3.39 -1.34 1.77
CA ALA A 203 -2.89 -0.43 0.75
C ALA A 203 -4.03 0.17 -0.10
N GLY A 204 -5.01 -0.64 -0.50
CA GLY A 204 -6.19 -0.17 -1.22
C GLY A 204 -7.00 0.86 -0.43
N SER A 205 -7.23 0.63 0.87
CA SER A 205 -7.92 1.60 1.74
C SER A 205 -7.12 2.90 1.91
N VAL A 206 -5.79 2.82 2.05
CA VAL A 206 -4.92 4.03 2.11
C VAL A 206 -5.01 4.84 0.82
N PHE A 207 -4.92 4.18 -0.34
CA PHE A 207 -5.02 4.86 -1.64
C PHE A 207 -6.39 5.52 -1.81
N SER A 208 -7.45 4.84 -1.39
CA SER A 208 -8.81 5.38 -1.42
C SER A 208 -8.95 6.58 -0.50
N SER A 209 -8.36 6.52 0.70
CA SER A 209 -8.29 7.62 1.66
C SER A 209 -7.56 8.85 1.08
N ILE A 210 -6.39 8.66 0.45
CA ILE A 210 -5.67 9.74 -0.25
C ILE A 210 -6.54 10.32 -1.38
N ASN A 211 -7.10 9.47 -2.24
CA ASN A 211 -7.90 9.92 -3.39
C ASN A 211 -9.17 10.68 -2.98
N SER A 212 -9.72 10.40 -1.80
CA SER A 212 -10.88 11.13 -1.27
C SER A 212 -10.59 12.62 -1.03
N LEU A 213 -9.33 13.04 -0.96
CA LEU A 213 -8.96 14.45 -0.83
C LEU A 213 -9.34 15.29 -2.06
N SER A 214 -9.49 14.67 -3.24
CA SER A 214 -9.91 15.36 -4.47
C SER A 214 -11.28 16.02 -4.34
N SER A 215 -12.16 15.46 -3.49
CA SER A 215 -13.49 16.00 -3.23
C SER A 215 -13.54 16.89 -1.96
N ALA A 216 -12.44 16.96 -1.19
CA ALA A 216 -12.35 17.79 -0.01
C ALA A 216 -11.97 19.23 -0.41
N SER A 217 -12.76 20.22 0.04
CA SER A 217 -12.45 21.65 -0.12
C SER A 217 -11.35 22.08 0.86
N LEU A 218 -10.13 21.59 0.62
CA LEU A 218 -8.97 21.94 1.43
C LEU A 218 -8.49 23.37 1.11
N LYS A 219 -7.98 24.06 2.13
CA LYS A 219 -7.26 25.34 1.96
C LYS A 219 -5.86 25.15 1.35
N VAL A 220 -5.37 23.92 1.33
CA VAL A 220 -4.05 23.52 0.80
C VAL A 220 -4.27 22.92 -0.60
N ASN A 221 -3.28 23.05 -1.48
CA ASN A 221 -3.37 22.43 -2.80
C ASN A 221 -3.41 20.89 -2.68
N THR A 222 -4.49 20.29 -3.16
CA THR A 222 -4.72 18.85 -3.04
C THR A 222 -3.70 18.03 -3.82
N ASP A 223 -3.33 18.44 -5.05
CA ASP A 223 -2.33 17.71 -5.85
C ASP A 223 -0.97 17.65 -5.16
N MET A 224 -0.56 18.71 -4.46
CA MET A 224 0.68 18.72 -3.69
C MET A 224 0.65 17.71 -2.52
N VAL A 225 -0.46 17.65 -1.77
CA VAL A 225 -0.61 16.68 -0.66
C VAL A 225 -0.62 15.25 -1.19
N MET A 226 -1.33 15.01 -2.28
CA MET A 226 -1.38 13.70 -2.93
C MET A 226 0.00 13.28 -3.46
N MET A 227 0.69 14.18 -4.16
CA MET A 227 2.04 13.97 -4.67
C MET A 227 2.99 13.55 -3.54
N GLU A 228 3.00 14.29 -2.43
CA GLU A 228 3.87 14.02 -1.28
C GLU A 228 3.58 12.66 -0.64
N ASN A 229 2.30 12.33 -0.42
CA ASN A 229 1.92 11.06 0.18
C ASN A 229 2.20 9.85 -0.73
N PHE A 230 1.94 9.97 -2.03
CA PHE A 230 2.27 8.90 -2.97
C PHE A 230 3.78 8.73 -3.16
N HIS A 231 4.56 9.83 -3.09
CA HIS A 231 6.02 9.75 -3.08
C HIS A 231 6.53 8.98 -1.86
N HIS A 232 6.04 9.33 -0.67
CA HIS A 232 6.42 8.69 0.58
C HIS A 232 6.13 7.19 0.58
N ILE A 233 4.91 6.79 0.18
CA ILE A 233 4.55 5.37 0.02
C ILE A 233 5.50 4.66 -0.95
N HIS A 234 5.82 5.27 -2.09
CA HIS A 234 6.73 4.68 -3.06
C HIS A 234 8.14 4.49 -2.47
N CYS A 235 8.67 5.48 -1.76
CA CYS A 235 9.98 5.42 -1.10
C CYS A 235 10.01 4.33 -0.02
N PHE A 236 8.99 4.28 0.83
CA PHE A 236 8.83 3.25 1.85
C PHE A 236 8.80 1.85 1.25
N LEU A 237 7.98 1.61 0.22
CA LEU A 237 7.88 0.29 -0.42
C LEU A 237 9.16 -0.09 -1.18
N CYS A 238 9.89 0.88 -1.75
CA CYS A 238 11.21 0.66 -2.33
C CYS A 238 12.22 0.15 -1.30
N GLN A 239 12.18 0.68 -0.07
CA GLN A 239 13.04 0.25 1.02
C GLN A 239 12.67 -1.14 1.53
N LYS A 240 11.37 -1.43 1.66
CA LYS A 240 10.87 -2.71 2.22
C LYS A 240 10.97 -3.90 1.26
N LYS A 241 10.85 -3.68 -0.05
CA LYS A 241 10.96 -4.72 -1.10
C LYS A 241 10.02 -5.92 -0.91
N ILE A 242 8.76 -5.64 -0.55
CA ILE A 242 7.72 -6.65 -0.31
C ILE A 242 7.10 -7.07 -1.65
N GLN A 243 7.23 -8.34 -2.01
CA GLN A 243 6.85 -8.85 -3.33
C GLN A 243 5.37 -8.63 -3.68
N CYS A 244 4.45 -8.87 -2.74
CA CYS A 244 3.01 -8.71 -2.99
C CYS A 244 2.61 -7.24 -3.22
N LEU A 245 3.40 -6.28 -2.72
CA LEU A 245 3.15 -4.84 -2.83
C LEU A 245 3.85 -4.19 -4.04
N GLU A 246 4.50 -4.96 -4.91
CA GLU A 246 5.15 -4.42 -6.12
C GLU A 246 4.16 -3.73 -7.08
N GLY A 247 2.92 -4.21 -7.14
CA GLY A 247 1.83 -3.53 -7.86
C GLY A 247 1.52 -2.16 -7.26
N THR A 248 1.29 -2.12 -5.95
CA THR A 248 1.05 -0.89 -5.18
C THR A 248 2.19 0.11 -5.30
N LYS A 249 3.45 -0.35 -5.27
CA LYS A 249 4.63 0.50 -5.45
C LYS A 249 4.64 1.18 -6.83
N ARG A 250 4.34 0.43 -7.90
CA ARG A 250 4.24 1.00 -9.26
C ARG A 250 3.10 2.00 -9.36
N GLU A 251 1.95 1.68 -8.77
CA GLU A 251 0.81 2.60 -8.74
C GLU A 251 1.15 3.88 -7.96
N ALA A 252 1.81 3.79 -6.80
CA ALA A 252 2.26 4.96 -6.03
C ALA A 252 3.15 5.88 -6.87
N LYS A 253 4.14 5.32 -7.59
CA LYS A 253 5.01 6.09 -8.49
C LYS A 253 4.22 6.80 -9.59
N GLN A 254 3.25 6.10 -10.18
CA GLN A 254 2.42 6.64 -11.25
C GLN A 254 1.59 7.81 -10.73
N ARG A 255 0.87 7.64 -9.61
CA ARG A 255 0.06 8.69 -8.99
C ARG A 255 0.89 9.88 -8.54
N TYR A 256 2.07 9.63 -7.97
CA TYR A 256 3.04 10.68 -7.66
C TYR A 256 3.36 11.54 -8.89
N SER A 257 3.67 10.90 -10.02
CA SER A 257 4.03 11.59 -11.26
C SER A 257 2.84 12.38 -11.83
N GLU A 258 1.64 11.80 -11.84
CA GLU A 258 0.41 12.44 -12.31
C GLU A 258 0.05 13.68 -11.50
N HIS A 259 0.11 13.60 -10.16
CA HIS A 259 -0.20 14.74 -9.30
C HIS A 259 0.90 15.80 -9.35
N MET A 260 2.17 15.40 -9.51
CA MET A 260 3.26 16.35 -9.77
C MET A 260 3.03 17.13 -11.07
N GLU A 261 2.65 16.46 -12.15
CA GLU A 261 2.35 17.09 -13.43
C GLU A 261 1.15 18.04 -13.34
N LYS A 262 0.07 17.63 -12.67
CA LYS A 262 -1.11 18.49 -12.42
C LYS A 262 -0.76 19.72 -11.60
N TYR A 263 0.01 19.52 -10.52
CA TYR A 263 0.49 20.61 -9.67
C TYR A 263 1.32 21.61 -10.48
N ILE A 264 2.29 21.12 -11.24
CA ILE A 264 3.13 21.96 -12.10
C ILE A 264 2.26 22.72 -13.08
N THR A 265 1.43 22.04 -13.87
CA THR A 265 0.58 22.66 -14.89
C THR A 265 -0.33 23.75 -14.30
N GLN A 266 -0.95 23.49 -13.15
CA GLN A 266 -1.85 24.44 -12.49
C GLN A 266 -1.14 25.71 -12.00
N TYR A 267 0.05 25.59 -11.40
CA TYR A 267 0.76 26.73 -10.82
C TYR A 267 1.69 27.44 -11.80
N LEU A 268 2.19 26.74 -12.80
CA LEU A 268 3.08 27.29 -13.82
C LEU A 268 2.33 28.23 -14.77
N GLY A 269 1.01 28.07 -14.89
CA GLY A 269 0.14 29.05 -15.51
C GLY A 269 0.10 30.42 -14.79
N GLN A 270 0.35 30.48 -13.48
CA GLN A 270 0.15 31.72 -12.70
C GLN A 270 1.17 32.83 -12.99
N PRO A 271 2.49 32.56 -13.08
CA PRO A 271 3.47 33.61 -13.37
C PRO A 271 3.28 34.29 -14.74
N LEU A 272 2.74 33.58 -15.73
CA LEU A 272 2.56 34.04 -17.12
C LEU A 272 1.11 33.93 -17.60
N GLU A 273 0.13 34.08 -16.72
CA GLU A 273 -1.28 33.71 -16.98
C GLU A 273 -1.88 34.30 -18.26
N LYS A 274 -1.74 35.60 -18.49
CA LYS A 274 -2.30 36.29 -19.67
C LYS A 274 -1.57 35.88 -20.96
N LEU A 275 -0.28 35.61 -20.85
CA LEU A 275 0.55 35.15 -21.96
C LEU A 275 0.16 33.72 -22.36
N ASN A 276 0.00 32.84 -21.37
CA ASN A 276 -0.54 31.50 -21.52
C ASN A 276 -1.92 31.55 -22.21
N HIS A 277 -2.85 32.37 -21.70
CA HIS A 277 -4.18 32.48 -22.29
C HIS A 277 -4.16 32.97 -23.74
N PHE A 278 -3.28 33.93 -24.07
CA PHE A 278 -3.09 34.42 -25.43
C PHE A 278 -2.64 33.30 -26.38
N PHE A 279 -1.57 32.58 -26.02
CA PHE A 279 -1.00 31.54 -26.88
C PHE A 279 -1.87 30.28 -26.95
N GLU A 280 -2.60 29.91 -25.89
CA GLU A 280 -3.62 28.87 -25.97
C GLU A 280 -4.73 29.25 -26.97
N GLY A 281 -5.12 30.53 -27.00
CA GLY A 281 -6.02 31.06 -28.01
C GLY A 281 -5.47 30.99 -29.44
N VAL A 282 -4.17 31.27 -29.63
CA VAL A 282 -3.48 31.10 -30.91
C VAL A 282 -3.47 29.63 -31.33
N LYS A 283 -3.07 28.70 -30.45
CA LYS A 283 -3.09 27.25 -30.71
C LYS A 283 -4.48 26.76 -31.10
N ALA A 284 -5.52 27.24 -30.42
CA ALA A 284 -6.90 26.89 -30.75
C ALA A 284 -7.31 27.36 -32.15
N ARG A 285 -6.84 28.52 -32.61
CA ARG A 285 -7.07 28.99 -33.99
C ARG A 285 -6.32 28.16 -35.03
N LEU A 286 -5.06 27.82 -34.75
CA LEU A 286 -4.30 26.92 -35.61
C LEU A 286 -4.98 25.55 -35.74
N ALA A 287 -5.48 25.00 -34.62
CA ALA A 287 -6.23 23.75 -34.60
C ALA A 287 -7.57 23.83 -35.38
N GLN A 288 -8.16 25.02 -35.50
CA GLN A 288 -9.33 25.28 -36.33
C GLN A 288 -9.01 25.43 -37.83
N GLY A 289 -7.74 25.27 -38.21
CA GLY A 289 -7.29 25.33 -39.61
C GLY A 289 -6.90 26.73 -40.10
N VAL A 290 -6.79 27.72 -39.20
CA VAL A 290 -6.23 29.03 -39.56
C VAL A 290 -4.75 28.86 -39.88
N LYS A 291 -4.29 29.36 -41.02
CA LYS A 291 -2.87 29.29 -41.40
C LYS A 291 -2.03 30.15 -40.47
N GLU A 292 -0.78 29.75 -40.22
CA GLU A 292 0.13 30.46 -39.32
C GLU A 292 0.31 31.94 -39.70
N GLU A 293 0.40 32.23 -41.00
CA GLU A 293 0.50 33.58 -41.56
C GLU A 293 -0.76 34.43 -41.28
N GLU A 294 -1.92 33.79 -41.17
CA GLU A 294 -3.22 34.44 -41.04
C GLU A 294 -3.57 34.79 -39.59
N VAL A 295 -2.93 34.15 -38.62
CA VAL A 295 -3.14 34.39 -37.18
C VAL A 295 -2.97 35.86 -36.84
N SER A 296 -1.95 36.51 -37.41
CA SER A 296 -1.63 37.91 -37.10
C SER A 296 -2.69 38.92 -37.56
N PHE A 297 -3.62 38.52 -38.44
CA PHE A 297 -4.76 39.33 -38.89
C PHE A 297 -6.02 39.12 -38.04
N GLN A 298 -6.05 38.11 -37.17
CA GLN A 298 -7.15 37.90 -36.23
C GLN A 298 -7.13 39.00 -35.17
N LEU A 299 -8.21 39.77 -35.03
CA LEU A 299 -8.26 40.94 -34.15
C LEU A 299 -7.81 40.63 -32.71
N ALA A 300 -8.27 39.50 -32.15
CA ALA A 300 -7.96 39.05 -30.80
C ALA A 300 -6.51 38.55 -30.62
N TYR A 301 -5.82 38.21 -31.71
CA TYR A 301 -4.46 37.66 -31.70
C TYR A 301 -3.51 38.47 -32.60
N SER A 302 -3.82 39.75 -32.80
CA SER A 302 -3.07 40.63 -33.69
C SER A 302 -1.67 40.93 -33.14
N LYS A 303 -0.76 41.41 -34.00
CA LYS A 303 0.58 41.89 -33.60
C LYS A 303 0.53 42.92 -32.48
N GLN A 304 -0.47 43.81 -32.51
CA GLN A 304 -0.64 44.83 -31.49
C GLN A 304 -1.07 44.21 -30.15
N GLU A 305 -1.95 43.22 -30.17
CA GLU A 305 -2.39 42.56 -28.94
C GLU A 305 -1.27 41.71 -28.33
N LEU A 306 -0.49 41.01 -29.15
CA LEU A 306 0.69 40.29 -28.69
C LEU A 306 1.68 41.23 -27.95
N ARG A 307 2.00 42.41 -28.52
CA ARG A 307 2.87 43.39 -27.85
C ARG A 307 2.34 43.82 -26.49
N LYS A 308 1.04 44.13 -26.39
CA LYS A 308 0.41 44.51 -25.11
C LYS A 308 0.43 43.40 -24.07
N VAL A 309 0.39 42.13 -24.49
CA VAL A 309 0.47 41.00 -23.56
C VAL A 309 1.91 40.83 -23.07
N ILE A 310 2.91 40.90 -23.96
CA ILE A 310 4.33 40.79 -23.60
C ILE A 310 4.77 41.92 -22.67
N GLU A 311 4.33 43.16 -22.92
CA GLU A 311 4.65 44.34 -22.09
C GLU A 311 4.23 44.20 -20.61
N LYS A 312 3.30 43.29 -20.29
CA LYS A 312 2.87 43.00 -18.92
C LYS A 312 3.84 42.10 -18.15
N TYR A 313 4.80 41.49 -18.84
CA TYR A 313 5.74 40.52 -18.27
C TYR A 313 7.21 40.92 -18.51
N PRO A 314 7.65 42.10 -18.03
CA PRO A 314 9.06 42.43 -18.05
C PRO A 314 9.86 41.44 -17.19
N GLY A 315 11.13 41.20 -17.51
CA GLY A 315 11.93 40.16 -16.85
C GLY A 315 11.97 40.25 -15.31
N LYS A 316 11.94 41.47 -14.76
CA LYS A 316 11.87 41.74 -13.31
C LYS A 316 10.58 41.23 -12.65
N GLU A 317 9.45 41.39 -13.32
CA GLU A 317 8.15 40.93 -12.81
C GLU A 317 8.05 39.40 -12.90
N VAL A 318 8.57 38.81 -13.97
CA VAL A 318 8.69 37.34 -14.10
C VAL A 318 9.53 36.77 -12.95
N LYS A 319 10.71 37.36 -12.67
CA LYS A 319 11.54 36.94 -11.53
C LYS A 319 10.80 37.03 -10.20
N ARG A 320 10.10 38.14 -9.92
CA ARG A 320 9.31 38.33 -8.69
C ARG A 320 8.17 37.31 -8.57
N ALA A 321 7.52 36.98 -9.68
CA ALA A 321 6.49 35.96 -9.71
C ALA A 321 7.06 34.57 -9.37
N LEU A 322 8.22 34.22 -9.93
CA LEU A 322 8.94 32.98 -9.62
C LEU A 322 9.40 32.93 -8.15
N GLU A 323 9.93 34.02 -7.58
CA GLU A 323 10.28 34.11 -6.15
C GLU A 323 9.07 33.89 -5.24
N THR A 324 7.91 34.41 -5.64
CA THR A 324 6.66 34.23 -4.90
C THR A 324 6.16 32.80 -4.99
N LEU A 325 6.29 32.17 -6.16
CA LEU A 325 5.96 30.77 -6.36
C LEU A 325 6.85 29.86 -5.52
N TYR A 326 8.17 30.08 -5.53
CA TYR A 326 9.13 29.34 -4.70
C TYR A 326 8.75 29.39 -3.22
N ARG A 327 8.50 30.59 -2.68
CA ARG A 327 8.08 30.78 -1.28
C ARG A 327 6.76 30.08 -0.95
N LYS A 328 5.81 30.02 -1.90
CA LYS A 328 4.57 29.25 -1.73
C LYS A 328 4.88 27.75 -1.64
N ILE A 329 5.65 27.19 -2.59
CA ILE A 329 6.02 25.77 -2.59
C ILE A 329 6.72 25.43 -1.25
N HIS A 330 7.74 26.19 -0.87
CA HIS A 330 8.49 26.00 0.38
C HIS A 330 7.60 26.07 1.63
N LYS A 331 6.57 26.91 1.65
CA LYS A 331 5.68 27.06 2.82
C LYS A 331 4.73 25.89 3.00
N TYR A 332 4.30 25.26 1.90
CA TYR A 332 3.22 24.28 1.92
C TYR A 332 3.71 22.83 1.81
N LEU A 333 4.87 22.60 1.19
CA LEU A 333 5.50 21.28 1.10
C LEU A 333 6.16 20.90 2.44
N SER A 334 6.02 19.65 2.88
CA SER A 334 6.69 19.18 4.10
C SER A 334 8.20 19.07 3.86
N PRO A 335 9.03 19.38 4.87
CA PRO A 335 10.47 19.15 4.78
C PRO A 335 10.84 17.65 4.84
N GLU A 336 9.94 16.77 5.29
CA GLU A 336 10.23 15.34 5.56
C GLU A 336 10.81 14.60 4.36
N GLU A 337 10.25 14.80 3.16
CA GLU A 337 10.67 14.10 1.94
C GLU A 337 11.70 14.88 1.10
N ASN A 338 12.09 16.09 1.52
CA ASN A 338 12.99 16.96 0.73
C ASN A 338 12.57 17.11 -0.75
N LEU A 339 11.26 17.19 -1.01
CA LEU A 339 10.73 17.25 -2.38
C LEU A 339 10.91 18.62 -3.05
N LEU A 340 11.24 19.67 -2.28
CA LEU A 340 11.32 21.03 -2.78
C LEU A 340 12.27 21.18 -4.00
N PRO A 341 13.53 20.67 -3.97
CA PRO A 341 14.43 20.78 -5.11
C PRO A 341 13.93 20.01 -6.33
N VAL A 342 13.25 18.87 -6.11
CA VAL A 342 12.70 18.04 -7.19
C VAL A 342 11.56 18.76 -7.89
N VAL A 343 10.59 19.27 -7.11
CA VAL A 343 9.45 20.03 -7.62
C VAL A 343 9.92 21.32 -8.29
N TRP A 344 10.88 22.03 -7.69
CA TRP A 344 11.41 23.27 -8.25
C TRP A 344 12.13 23.05 -9.57
N ARG A 345 12.92 21.97 -9.69
CA ARG A 345 13.58 21.60 -10.95
C ARG A 345 12.56 21.19 -12.02
N ALA A 346 11.51 20.47 -11.65
CA ALA A 346 10.45 20.11 -12.58
C ALA A 346 9.68 21.36 -13.06
N MET A 347 9.42 22.32 -12.17
CA MET A 347 8.86 23.64 -12.51
C MET A 347 9.78 24.41 -13.46
N GLU A 348 11.09 24.43 -13.21
CA GLU A 348 12.08 25.06 -14.09
C GLU A 348 12.00 24.47 -15.50
N GLN A 349 12.08 23.14 -15.62
CA GLN A 349 12.04 22.46 -16.91
C GLN A 349 10.76 22.76 -17.69
N GLU A 350 9.60 22.72 -17.02
CA GLU A 350 8.33 22.99 -17.67
C GLU A 350 8.18 24.48 -18.05
N PHE A 351 8.72 25.40 -17.24
CA PHE A 351 8.67 26.83 -17.53
C PHE A 351 9.51 27.17 -18.77
N LEU A 352 10.71 26.58 -18.84
CA LEU A 352 11.60 26.69 -20.00
C LEU A 352 10.95 26.08 -21.25
N ARG A 353 10.26 24.94 -21.12
CA ARG A 353 9.51 24.31 -22.22
C ARG A 353 8.40 25.24 -22.74
N GLN A 354 7.61 25.84 -21.84
CA GLN A 354 6.54 26.77 -22.24
C GLN A 354 7.10 28.04 -22.89
N TYR A 355 8.18 28.60 -22.36
CA TYR A 355 8.84 29.75 -22.96
C TYR A 355 9.29 29.44 -24.40
N GLN A 356 9.92 28.27 -24.61
CA GLN A 356 10.35 27.84 -25.94
C GLN A 356 9.17 27.68 -26.91
N GLU A 357 8.03 27.18 -26.43
CA GLU A 357 6.80 27.06 -27.22
C GLU A 357 6.22 28.42 -27.60
N PHE A 358 6.30 29.43 -26.72
CA PHE A 358 5.90 30.80 -27.06
C PHE A 358 6.82 31.42 -28.10
N GLU A 359 8.13 31.29 -27.94
CA GLU A 359 9.11 31.79 -28.92
C GLU A 359 8.89 31.14 -30.30
N ASP A 360 8.64 29.84 -30.35
CA ASP A 360 8.32 29.13 -31.60
C ASP A 360 7.02 29.65 -32.25
N LEU A 361 5.96 29.88 -31.46
CA LEU A 361 4.70 30.45 -31.96
C LEU A 361 4.88 31.91 -32.45
N ILE A 362 5.71 32.71 -31.77
CA ILE A 362 6.05 34.07 -32.21
C ILE A 362 6.77 34.01 -33.57
N GLN A 363 7.76 33.13 -33.69
CA GLN A 363 8.55 32.97 -34.92
C GLN A 363 7.69 32.49 -36.10
N ARG A 364 6.76 31.56 -35.87
CA ARG A 364 5.89 31.02 -36.94
C ARG A 364 4.73 31.94 -37.30
N CYS A 365 4.00 32.47 -36.33
CA CYS A 365 2.75 33.20 -36.57
C CYS A 365 2.94 34.72 -36.75
N TYR A 366 4.09 35.27 -36.37
CA TYR A 366 4.35 36.71 -36.34
C TYR A 366 5.65 37.10 -37.05
N VAL A 367 5.99 36.41 -38.15
CA VAL A 367 7.17 36.67 -38.98
C VAL A 367 7.28 38.15 -39.36
N GLY A 368 8.51 38.69 -39.30
CA GLY A 368 8.82 40.07 -39.69
C GLY A 368 8.22 41.16 -38.79
N SER A 369 7.63 40.80 -37.64
CA SER A 369 7.04 41.76 -36.69
C SER A 369 8.06 42.43 -35.76
N GLY A 370 9.26 41.85 -35.64
CA GLY A 370 10.29 42.25 -34.68
C GLY A 370 9.86 42.12 -33.22
N ILE A 371 8.80 41.36 -32.94
CA ILE A 371 8.31 41.12 -31.59
C ILE A 371 9.13 39.99 -30.99
N ALA A 372 9.67 40.22 -29.80
CA ALA A 372 10.39 39.23 -29.00
C ALA A 372 10.04 39.45 -27.52
N MET A 373 10.31 38.44 -26.70
CA MET A 373 10.19 38.58 -25.25
C MET A 373 11.27 39.52 -24.68
N ASP A 374 10.96 40.16 -23.55
CA ASP A 374 11.87 41.07 -22.83
C ASP A 374 13.01 40.33 -22.09
N PHE A 375 12.98 39.01 -22.08
CA PHE A 375 13.95 38.15 -21.40
C PHE A 375 14.28 36.94 -22.27
N THR A 376 15.49 36.42 -22.09
CA THR A 376 16.03 35.27 -22.81
C THR A 376 15.95 33.99 -21.99
N MET A 377 16.22 32.85 -22.64
CA MET A 377 16.39 31.56 -21.98
C MET A 377 17.50 31.61 -20.90
N GLU A 378 18.60 32.33 -21.16
CA GLU A 378 19.71 32.49 -20.20
C GLU A 378 19.30 33.30 -18.98
N ASP A 379 18.48 34.34 -19.18
CA ASP A 379 17.94 35.14 -18.09
C ASP A 379 17.04 34.30 -17.19
N LEU A 380 16.17 33.45 -17.77
CA LEU A 380 15.32 32.54 -17.01
C LEU A 380 16.14 31.57 -16.16
N LEU A 381 17.13 30.91 -16.76
CA LEU A 381 18.06 30.03 -16.03
C LEU A 381 18.76 30.79 -14.90
N SER A 382 19.18 32.03 -15.14
CA SER A 382 19.77 32.90 -14.12
C SER A 382 18.78 33.21 -12.99
N TYR A 383 17.50 33.46 -13.31
CA TYR A 383 16.46 33.69 -12.32
C TYR A 383 16.27 32.48 -11.41
N PHE A 384 16.03 31.29 -11.97
CA PHE A 384 15.88 30.04 -11.21
C PHE A 384 17.09 29.77 -10.31
N ASN A 385 18.31 29.86 -10.86
CA ASN A 385 19.54 29.70 -10.09
C ASN A 385 19.67 30.72 -8.95
N SER A 386 19.34 31.99 -9.20
CA SER A 386 19.42 33.03 -8.18
C SER A 386 18.41 32.82 -7.05
N ILE A 387 17.20 32.35 -7.36
CA ILE A 387 16.16 32.05 -6.37
C ILE A 387 16.60 30.88 -5.48
N THR A 388 17.13 29.82 -6.08
CA THR A 388 17.65 28.65 -5.36
C THR A 388 18.88 28.96 -4.51
N ARG A 389 19.74 29.91 -4.91
CA ARG A 389 20.91 30.31 -4.10
C ARG A 389 20.56 31.26 -2.95
N SER A 390 19.45 31.99 -3.07
CA SER A 390 19.04 33.00 -2.10
C SER A 390 18.18 32.45 -0.96
N ASN A 391 17.84 31.16 -1.00
CA ASN A 391 17.04 30.42 -0.01
C ASN A 391 17.71 29.08 0.26
#